data_AF-A0A2V7DG69-F1
#
_entry.id   AF-A0A2V7DG69-F1
#
_cell.length_a   1.000
_cell.length_b   1.000
_cell.length_c   1.000
_cell.angle_alpha   90.00
_cell.angle_beta   90.00
_cell.angle_gamma   90.00
#
_symmetry.space_group_name_H-M   'P 1'
#
loop_
_entity.id
_entity.type
_entity.pdbx_description
1 polymer ?
#
loop_
_entity_poly.entity_id
_entity_poly.type
_entity_poly.pdbx_seq_one_letter_code
_entity_poly.pdbx_strand_id
1 'polypeptide(L)' 'MRKAVAEKYRDIVKPEPGKTKIAIRLDNAVIEYFRNLVDKSGGGNYQSLINDALLGHLRKTRPGRT' A
#
# COMPACT_ATOMS: atom_id res chain seq x y z
N MET A 1 -17.06 9.97 -28.10
CA MET A 1 -16.62 8.59 -27.85
C MET A 1 -15.49 8.44 -26.80
N ARG A 2 -15.25 9.40 -25.88
CA ARG A 2 -14.16 9.32 -24.87
C ARG A 2 -14.60 9.13 -23.41
N LYS A 3 -15.91 9.11 -23.12
CA LYS A 3 -16.43 8.96 -21.74
C LYS A 3 -16.75 7.51 -21.32
N ALA A 4 -16.92 6.59 -22.26
CA ALA A 4 -17.32 5.20 -21.95
C ALA A 4 -16.16 4.29 -21.51
N VAL A 5 -14.91 4.67 -21.78
CA VAL A 5 -13.75 3.81 -21.53
C VAL A 5 -13.30 3.90 -20.06
N ALA A 6 -13.41 5.08 -19.44
CA ALA A 6 -13.01 5.30 -18.05
C ALA A 6 -13.98 4.69 -17.02
N GLU A 7 -15.16 4.22 -17.43
CA GLU A 7 -16.12 3.54 -16.55
C GLU A 7 -15.85 2.04 -16.43
N LYS A 8 -15.25 1.44 -17.46
CA LYS A 8 -15.01 -0.01 -17.52
C LYS A 8 -13.81 -0.49 -16.69
N TYR A 9 -12.89 0.38 -16.28
CA TYR A 9 -11.67 0.01 -15.55
C TYR A 9 -11.71 0.27 -14.04
N ARG A 10 -12.80 0.84 -13.52
CA ARG A 10 -12.94 1.15 -12.08
C ARG A 10 -13.10 -0.12 -11.23
N ASP A 11 -13.45 -1.23 -11.87
CA ASP A 11 -13.89 -2.48 -11.23
C ASP A 11 -12.92 -3.67 -11.44
N ILE A 12 -11.81 -3.49 -12.17
CA ILE A 12 -11.01 -4.64 -12.66
C ILE A 12 -9.93 -5.10 -11.64
N VAL A 13 -9.61 -4.31 -10.63
CA VAL A 13 -8.65 -4.73 -9.59
C VAL A 13 -9.44 -5.28 -8.41
N LYS A 14 -9.68 -6.59 -8.42
CA LYS A 14 -10.20 -7.28 -7.24
C LYS A 14 -9.28 -6.98 -6.05
N PRO A 15 -9.83 -6.55 -4.89
CA PRO A 15 -9.02 -6.33 -3.71
C PRO A 15 -8.30 -7.63 -3.34
N GLU A 16 -7.01 -7.54 -3.03
CA GLU A 16 -6.27 -8.70 -2.54
C GLU A 16 -6.95 -9.25 -1.27
N PRO A 17 -7.18 -10.57 -1.18
CA PRO A 17 -7.78 -11.16 0.01
C PRO A 17 -7.02 -10.76 1.28
N GLY A 18 -7.76 -10.30 2.30
CA GLY A 18 -7.17 -9.86 3.57
C GLY A 18 -6.60 -8.44 3.59
N LYS A 19 -6.65 -7.68 2.48
CA LYS A 19 -6.26 -6.27 2.43
C LYS A 19 -7.47 -5.38 2.17
N THR A 20 -7.65 -4.35 2.99
CA THR A 20 -8.72 -3.35 2.83
C THR A 20 -8.13 -2.05 2.31
N LYS A 21 -8.63 -1.56 1.17
CA LYS A 21 -8.24 -0.24 0.65
C LYS A 21 -8.89 0.84 1.51
N ILE A 22 -8.06 1.65 2.16
CA ILE A 22 -8.50 2.78 2.98
C ILE A 22 -7.82 4.07 2.52
N ALA A 23 -8.48 5.20 2.76
CA ALA A 23 -7.88 6.53 2.60
C ALA A 23 -7.38 7.01 3.96
N ILE A 24 -6.07 7.06 4.16
CA ILE A 24 -5.43 7.56 5.38
C ILE A 24 -4.44 8.66 5.03
N ARG A 25 -4.20 9.58 5.97
CA ARG A 25 -3.10 10.54 5.87
C ARG A 25 -1.86 9.95 6.52
N LEU A 26 -0.74 9.97 5.81
CA LEU A 26 0.58 9.63 6.31
C LEU A 26 1.46 10.87 6.22
N ASP A 27 2.46 10.96 7.10
CA ASP A 27 3.44 12.04 7.02
C ASP A 27 4.19 11.97 5.67
N ASN A 28 4.47 13.13 5.08
CA ASN A 28 5.18 13.20 3.81
C ASN A 28 6.57 12.56 3.91
N ALA A 29 7.27 12.69 5.03
CA ALA A 29 8.57 12.07 5.24
C ALA A 29 8.49 10.54 5.16
N VAL A 30 7.39 9.93 5.66
CA VAL A 30 7.15 8.49 5.53
C VAL A 30 6.98 8.12 4.06
N ILE A 31 6.13 8.84 3.33
CA ILE A 31 5.88 8.58 1.90
C ILE A 31 7.18 8.69 1.10
N GLU A 32 7.93 9.77 1.29
CA GLU A 32 9.18 10.04 0.57
C GLU A 32 10.26 9.00 0.89
N TYR A 33 10.37 8.56 2.15
CA TYR A 33 11.31 7.49 2.51
C TYR A 33 11.04 6.20 1.72
N PHE A 34 9.79 5.73 1.69
CA PHE A 34 9.45 4.48 1.00
C PHE A 34 9.48 4.59 -0.53
N ARG A 35 9.21 5.78 -1.08
CA ARG A 35 9.43 6.06 -2.51
C ARG A 35 10.90 5.93 -2.89
N ASN A 36 11.77 6.62 -2.17
CA ASN A 36 13.21 6.54 -2.39
C ASN A 36 13.74 5.10 -2.25
N LEU A 37 13.16 4.30 -1.35
CA LEU A 37 13.54 2.90 -1.15
C LEU A 37 13.21 2.02 -2.37
N VAL A 38 12.02 2.17 -2.96
CA VAL A 38 11.66 1.40 -4.18
C VAL A 38 12.43 1.90 -5.39
N ASP A 39 12.66 3.21 -5.50
CA ASP A 39 13.41 3.78 -6.63
C ASP A 39 14.85 3.25 -6.64
N LYS A 40 15.51 3.18 -5.48
CA LYS A 40 16.84 2.56 -5.32
C LYS A 40 16.86 1.07 -5.63
N SER A 41 15.74 0.38 -5.45
CA SER A 41 15.62 -1.07 -5.69
C SER A 41 15.28 -1.42 -7.14
N GLY A 42 15.21 -0.42 -8.04
CA GLY A 42 14.83 -0.62 -9.44
C GLY A 42 13.31 -0.73 -9.67
N GLY A 43 12.51 -0.24 -8.71
CA GLY A 43 11.05 -0.25 -8.76
C GLY A 43 10.41 -1.00 -7.59
N GLY A 44 9.07 -0.99 -7.56
CA GLY A 44 8.28 -1.66 -6.53
C GLY A 44 7.07 -0.84 -6.09
N ASN A 45 6.31 -1.37 -5.14
CA ASN A 45 5.14 -0.70 -4.58
C ASN A 45 5.44 -0.19 -3.17
N TYR A 46 5.69 1.12 -3.05
CA TYR A 46 5.94 1.76 -1.75
C TYR A 46 4.79 1.56 -0.75
N GLN A 47 3.54 1.40 -1.21
CA GLN A 47 2.39 1.12 -0.35
C GLN A 47 2.49 -0.26 0.30
N SER A 48 3.05 -1.25 -0.42
CA SER A 48 3.27 -2.59 0.13
C SER A 48 4.33 -2.54 1.24
N LEU A 49 5.43 -1.81 1.02
CA LEU A 49 6.47 -1.64 2.05
C LEU A 49 5.96 -0.91 3.30
N ILE A 50 5.12 0.11 3.12
CA ILE A 50 4.45 0.79 4.25
C ILE A 50 3.60 -0.22 5.02
N ASN A 51 2.78 -1.02 4.34
CA ASN A 51 1.94 -2.02 4.97
C ASN A 51 2.76 -3.06 5.74
N ASP A 52 3.87 -3.54 5.17
CA ASP A 52 4.76 -4.50 5.82
C ASP A 52 5.42 -3.91 7.08
N ALA A 53 5.80 -2.64 7.04
CA ALA A 53 6.32 -1.93 8.21
C ALA A 53 5.27 -1.83 9.33
N LEU A 54 4.00 -1.54 8.99
CA LEU A 54 2.89 -1.53 9.96
C LEU A 54 2.64 -2.92 10.55
N LEU A 55 2.64 -3.97 9.73
CA LEU A 55 2.54 -5.36 10.21
C LEU A 55 3.70 -5.72 11.14
N GLY A 56 4.92 -5.32 10.80
CA GLY A 56 6.10 -5.51 11.64
C GLY A 56 5.97 -4.80 12.99
N HIS A 57 5.41 -3.59 13.01
CA HIS A 57 5.11 -2.89 14.26
C HIS A 57 4.08 -3.66 15.09
N LEU A 58 2.99 -4.16 14.49
CA LEU A 58 2.00 -4.96 15.21
C LEU A 58 2.60 -6.24 15.83
N ARG A 59 3.51 -6.93 15.12
CA ARG A 59 4.20 -8.12 15.62
C ARG A 59 5.08 -7.81 16.83
N LYS A 60 5.76 -6.67 16.83
CA LYS A 60 6.60 -6.22 17.96
C LYS A 60 5.76 -5.80 19.17
N THR A 61 4.64 -5.12 18.92
CA THR A 61 3.77 -4.58 19.97
C THR A 61 2.83 -5.63 20.58
N ARG A 62 2.60 -6.75 19.89
CA ARG A 62 1.77 -7.87 20.40
C ARG A 62 2.59 -9.16 20.62
N PRO A 63 3.37 -9.26 21.71
CA PRO A 63 3.92 -10.54 22.12
C PRO A 63 2.77 -11.44 22.64
N GLY A 64 2.34 -12.42 21.84
CA GLY A 64 1.47 -13.51 22.34
C GLY A 64 0.11 -13.74 21.65
N ARG A 65 0.10 -13.96 20.33
CA ARG A 65 -0.90 -14.85 19.72
C ARG A 65 -0.20 -15.84 18.80
N THR A 66 0.39 -16.85 19.44
CA THR A 66 0.40 -18.22 18.88
C THR A 66 -0.99 -18.80 19.00
#